data_AF-A0A1V3J8Q8-F1
#
_entry.id   AF-A0A1V3J8Q8-F1
#
_cell.length_a   1.000
_cell.length_b   1.000
_cell.length_c   1.000
_cell.angle_alpha   90.00
_cell.angle_beta   90.00
_cell.angle_gamma   90.00
#
_symmetry.space_group_name_H-M   'P 1'
#
loop_
_entity.id
_entity.type
_entity.pdbx_description
1 polymer ?
#
loop_
_entity_poly.entity_id
_entity_poly.type
_entity_poly.pdbx_seq_one_letter_code
_entity_poly.pdbx_strand_id
1 'polypeptide(L)'
;MTNAVNIFAPNQDKTTPQNALVATQSARESQEVQAMMVIAKRFPRDPVEAMDRILRSCTRQTLAETAVYSYPRGGQNVEGPSIRLAETLAQEWGNIQYGIRELSQENGESTVEAFAWDLQTNTRQVKVFQVPHIRYTKKGKTVLTDPRDIYELVANNGARRLRACILGVIPGDVAEAAVHQCSLTLQANADTSPEALKKMLEKFSEFGVTQKMIETRCQCRFDSIRPAQIIQLRKVYTSLKDGMSIAADWFDMNTGSQAEKLNELVNTKEQSKSQATE
;
A
#
# COMPACT_ATOMS: atom_id res chain seq x y z
N MET A 1 23.84 63.24 44.22
CA MET A 1 22.79 63.38 43.19
C MET A 1 22.39 61.98 42.77
N THR A 2 21.25 61.51 43.26
CA THR A 2 20.69 60.18 42.97
C THR A 2 20.02 60.22 41.59
N ASN A 3 20.53 59.42 40.65
CA ASN A 3 19.92 59.26 39.33
C ASN A 3 18.55 58.59 39.48
N ALA A 4 17.48 59.34 39.23
CA ALA A 4 16.14 58.81 39.13
C ALA A 4 16.03 57.97 37.84
N VAL A 5 15.85 56.66 38.00
CA VAL A 5 15.52 55.75 36.90
C VAL A 5 14.07 56.01 36.50
N ASN A 6 13.85 56.46 35.26
CA ASN A 6 12.52 56.72 34.73
C ASN A 6 11.82 55.39 34.40
N ILE A 7 10.91 54.98 35.28
CA ILE A 7 10.16 53.71 35.24
C ILE A 7 9.03 53.74 34.19
N PHE A 8 8.78 54.89 33.56
CA PHE A 8 7.79 55.07 32.49
C PHE A 8 8.41 55.20 31.10
N ALA A 9 9.71 54.97 30.95
CA ALA A 9 10.30 54.84 29.62
C ALA A 9 9.66 53.61 28.94
N PRO A 10 9.03 53.76 27.75
CA PRO A 10 8.58 52.59 27.01
C PRO A 10 9.81 51.73 26.77
N ASN A 11 9.80 50.50 27.28
CA ASN A 11 10.79 49.50 26.90
C ASN A 11 10.74 49.43 25.38
N GLN A 12 11.72 50.04 24.72
CA GLN A 12 12.02 49.69 23.34
C GLN A 12 12.53 48.27 23.42
N ASP A 13 11.61 47.31 23.35
CA ASP A 13 11.92 45.93 23.05
C ASP A 13 12.75 45.98 21.78
N LYS A 14 14.06 45.84 21.96
CA LYS A 14 14.99 45.62 20.87
C LYS A 14 14.65 44.24 20.32
N THR A 15 13.64 44.16 19.47
CA THR A 15 13.34 42.99 18.65
C THR A 15 14.61 42.70 17.87
N THR A 16 15.39 41.76 18.37
CA THR A 16 16.60 41.28 17.71
C THR A 16 16.17 40.80 16.31
N PRO A 17 16.94 41.05 15.23
CA PRO A 17 16.52 40.68 13.87
C PRO A 17 16.10 39.22 13.73
N GLN A 18 16.68 38.31 14.52
CA GLN A 18 16.25 36.90 14.62
C GLN A 18 14.81 36.74 15.11
N ASN A 19 14.38 37.49 16.13
CA ASN A 19 13.01 37.44 16.67
C ASN A 19 11.99 38.03 15.69
N ALA A 20 12.37 39.05 14.92
CA ALA A 20 11.51 39.62 13.88
C ALA A 20 11.31 38.65 12.70
N LEU A 21 12.33 37.89 12.32
CA LEU A 21 12.25 36.86 11.28
C LEU A 21 11.37 35.68 11.71
N VAL A 22 11.56 35.17 12.94
CA VAL A 22 10.73 34.08 13.50
C VAL A 22 9.26 34.50 13.62
N ALA A 23 9.00 35.71 14.11
CA ALA A 23 7.63 36.25 14.19
C ALA A 23 6.97 36.37 12.82
N THR A 24 7.72 36.80 11.79
CA THR A 24 7.22 36.91 10.42
C THR A 24 6.89 35.53 9.83
N GLN A 25 7.73 34.51 10.07
CA GLN A 25 7.47 33.16 9.59
C GLN A 25 6.22 32.55 10.25
N SER A 26 6.10 32.66 11.58
CA SER A 26 4.93 32.17 12.31
C SER A 26 3.63 32.86 11.87
N ALA A 27 3.68 34.17 11.59
CA ALA A 27 2.53 34.91 11.08
C ALA A 27 2.11 34.42 9.68
N ARG A 28 3.07 34.15 8.78
CA ARG A 28 2.79 33.61 7.44
C ARG A 28 2.16 32.22 7.50
N GLU A 29 2.75 31.31 8.27
CA GLU A 29 2.21 29.95 8.44
C GLU A 29 0.78 29.97 9.00
N SER A 30 0.52 30.85 9.98
CA SER A 30 -0.82 31.02 10.54
C SER A 30 -1.81 31.56 9.52
N GLN A 31 -1.41 32.56 8.71
CA GLN A 31 -2.24 33.13 7.65
C GLN A 31 -2.52 32.13 6.54
N GLU A 32 -1.54 31.33 6.12
CA GLU A 32 -1.72 30.27 5.12
C GLU A 32 -2.71 29.21 5.61
N VAL A 33 -2.56 28.75 6.85
CA VAL A 33 -3.45 27.77 7.46
C VAL A 33 -4.87 28.31 7.61
N GLN A 34 -5.02 29.57 8.01
CA GLN A 34 -6.33 30.25 8.06
C GLN A 34 -6.95 30.38 6.67
N ALA A 35 -6.17 30.80 5.67
CA ALA A 35 -6.66 30.94 4.29
C ALA A 35 -7.12 29.61 3.72
N MET A 36 -6.37 28.53 3.92
CA MET A 36 -6.75 27.18 3.50
C MET A 36 -8.06 26.72 4.14
N MET A 37 -8.23 26.92 5.45
CA MET A 37 -9.47 26.57 6.14
C MET A 37 -10.66 27.39 5.64
N VAL A 38 -10.49 28.71 5.44
CA VAL A 38 -11.55 29.58 4.92
C VAL A 38 -11.96 29.15 3.50
N ILE A 39 -11.00 28.86 2.62
CA ILE A 39 -11.28 28.38 1.25
C ILE A 39 -12.02 27.04 1.30
N ALA A 40 -11.58 26.08 2.11
CA ALA A 40 -12.22 24.77 2.22
C ALA A 40 -13.65 24.84 2.77
N LYS A 41 -13.93 25.77 3.70
CA LYS A 41 -15.28 26.03 4.22
C LYS A 41 -16.17 26.79 3.23
N ARG A 42 -15.59 27.70 2.44
CA ARG A 42 -16.31 28.49 1.42
C ARG A 42 -16.67 27.65 0.19
N PHE A 43 -15.79 26.73 -0.19
CA PHE A 43 -15.95 25.83 -1.34
C PHE A 43 -15.94 24.38 -0.86
N PRO A 44 -17.03 23.94 -0.20
CA PRO A 44 -17.12 22.57 0.25
C PRO A 44 -17.14 21.59 -0.93
N ARG A 45 -16.47 20.44 -0.80
CA ARG A 45 -16.60 19.33 -1.76
C ARG A 45 -18.03 18.77 -1.72
N ASP A 46 -18.50 18.30 -2.87
CA ASP A 46 -19.62 17.38 -2.97
C ASP A 46 -19.10 15.94 -2.78
N PRO A 47 -19.53 15.20 -1.73
CA PRO A 47 -19.10 13.83 -1.51
C PRO A 47 -19.44 12.87 -2.64
N VAL A 48 -20.57 13.08 -3.34
CA VAL A 48 -20.99 12.22 -4.45
C VAL A 48 -20.06 12.43 -5.64
N GLU A 49 -19.83 13.68 -6.02
CA GLU A 49 -18.91 14.00 -7.12
C GLU A 49 -17.47 13.56 -6.81
N ALA A 50 -17.03 13.74 -5.56
CA ALA A 50 -15.74 13.26 -5.10
C ALA A 50 -15.61 11.73 -5.23
N MET A 51 -16.66 11.00 -4.86
CA MET A 51 -16.71 9.56 -5.00
C MET A 51 -16.66 9.13 -6.48
N ASP A 52 -17.40 9.78 -7.36
CA ASP A 52 -17.38 9.50 -8.81
C ASP A 52 -16.00 9.72 -9.41
N ARG A 53 -15.31 10.80 -9.01
CA ARG A 53 -13.93 11.05 -9.43
C ARG A 53 -12.97 9.95 -8.96
N ILE A 54 -13.10 9.52 -7.70
CA ILE A 54 -12.32 8.41 -7.13
C ILE A 54 -12.53 7.13 -7.95
N LEU A 55 -13.79 6.73 -8.16
CA LEU A 55 -14.13 5.51 -8.88
C LEU A 55 -13.62 5.55 -10.33
N ARG A 56 -13.78 6.69 -11.01
CA ARG A 56 -13.21 6.92 -12.35
C ARG A 56 -11.68 6.84 -12.35
N SER A 57 -11.01 7.35 -11.34
CA SER A 57 -9.56 7.19 -11.21
C SER A 57 -9.16 5.72 -11.04
N CYS A 58 -9.96 4.93 -10.33
CA CYS A 58 -9.80 3.49 -10.10
C CYS A 58 -10.12 2.61 -11.33
N THR A 59 -10.68 3.16 -12.41
CA THR A 59 -10.85 2.44 -13.69
C THR A 59 -9.56 2.40 -14.52
N ARG A 60 -8.53 3.17 -14.13
CA ARG A 60 -7.22 3.14 -14.78
C ARG A 60 -6.45 1.89 -14.37
N GLN A 61 -6.09 1.06 -15.35
CA GLN A 61 -5.39 -0.20 -15.12
C GLN A 61 -4.07 -0.01 -14.35
N THR A 62 -3.26 0.99 -14.70
CA THR A 62 -1.97 1.26 -14.05
C THR A 62 -2.11 1.62 -12.56
N LEU A 63 -3.20 2.30 -12.17
CA LEU A 63 -3.50 2.52 -10.76
C LEU A 63 -3.96 1.23 -10.11
N ALA A 64 -4.89 0.51 -10.73
CA ALA A 64 -5.46 -0.72 -10.19
C ALA A 64 -4.41 -1.80 -9.90
N GLU A 65 -3.39 -1.93 -10.76
CA GLU A 65 -2.26 -2.86 -10.59
C GLU A 65 -1.42 -2.57 -9.34
N THR A 66 -1.40 -1.33 -8.87
CA THR A 66 -0.61 -0.88 -7.72
C THR A 66 -1.47 -0.45 -6.53
N ALA A 67 -2.79 -0.64 -6.61
CA ALA A 67 -3.76 -0.12 -5.66
C ALA A 67 -3.77 -0.85 -4.31
N VAL A 68 -3.34 -2.11 -4.29
CA VAL A 68 -3.33 -2.96 -3.10
C VAL A 68 -1.91 -3.43 -2.84
N TYR A 69 -1.41 -3.22 -1.62
CA TYR A 69 -0.16 -3.84 -1.17
C TYR A 69 -0.47 -5.18 -0.52
N SER A 70 0.49 -6.10 -0.54
CA SER A 70 0.40 -7.39 0.13
C SER A 70 1.75 -7.72 0.75
N TYR A 71 1.75 -8.18 2.00
CA TYR A 71 2.97 -8.68 2.65
C TYR A 71 2.64 -9.82 3.61
N PRO A 72 3.53 -10.82 3.72
CA PRO A 72 3.32 -11.93 4.65
C PRO A 72 3.61 -11.49 6.08
N ARG A 73 2.74 -11.89 7.01
CA ARG A 73 2.90 -11.72 8.46
C ARG A 73 2.25 -12.90 9.19
N GLY A 74 3.03 -13.63 9.99
CA GLY A 74 2.51 -14.71 10.85
C GLY A 74 1.82 -15.85 10.08
N GLY A 75 2.28 -16.17 8.87
CA GLY A 75 1.69 -17.21 8.03
C GLY A 75 0.45 -16.78 7.23
N GLN A 76 0.04 -15.50 7.30
CA GLN A 76 -1.03 -14.93 6.48
C GLN A 76 -0.53 -13.75 5.65
N ASN A 77 -1.18 -13.48 4.52
CA ASN A 77 -0.94 -12.25 3.77
C ASN A 77 -1.83 -11.13 4.29
N VAL A 78 -1.21 -10.03 4.71
CA VAL A 78 -1.91 -8.81 5.07
C VAL A 78 -2.00 -7.94 3.83
N GLU A 79 -3.23 -7.69 3.38
CA GLU A 79 -3.53 -6.81 2.26
C GLU A 79 -4.19 -5.51 2.74
N GLY A 80 -4.16 -4.48 1.89
CA GLY A 80 -4.96 -3.28 2.06
C GLY A 80 -4.66 -2.23 1.00
N PRO A 81 -5.23 -1.03 1.10
CA PRO A 81 -4.92 0.06 0.18
C PRO A 81 -3.40 0.35 0.18
N SER A 82 -2.82 0.61 -0.98
CA SER A 82 -1.45 1.07 -1.10
C SER A 82 -1.35 2.57 -0.80
N ILE A 83 -0.12 3.09 -0.68
CA ILE A 83 0.09 4.54 -0.60
C ILE A 83 -0.40 5.24 -1.87
N ARG A 84 -0.21 4.64 -3.06
CA ARG A 84 -0.65 5.21 -4.34
C ARG A 84 -2.16 5.35 -4.44
N LEU A 85 -2.89 4.34 -3.96
CA LEU A 85 -4.34 4.44 -3.86
C LEU A 85 -4.71 5.55 -2.86
N ALA A 86 -4.13 5.56 -1.66
CA ALA A 86 -4.43 6.57 -0.64
C ALA A 86 -4.18 8.01 -1.13
N GLU A 87 -3.05 8.27 -1.79
CA GLU A 87 -2.75 9.58 -2.39
C GLU A 87 -3.78 9.97 -3.45
N THR A 88 -4.20 9.01 -4.29
CA THR A 88 -5.28 9.24 -5.27
C THR A 88 -6.60 9.58 -4.56
N LEU A 89 -6.94 8.86 -3.48
CA LEU A 89 -8.14 9.17 -2.69
C LEU A 89 -8.06 10.59 -2.13
N ALA A 90 -6.94 10.97 -1.52
CA ALA A 90 -6.78 12.31 -0.96
C ALA A 90 -6.90 13.43 -2.02
N GLN A 91 -6.31 13.19 -3.20
CA GLN A 91 -6.37 14.12 -4.32
C GLN A 91 -7.81 14.33 -4.82
N GLU A 92 -8.55 13.24 -5.03
CA GLU A 92 -9.90 13.29 -5.63
C GLU A 92 -10.98 13.66 -4.62
N TRP A 93 -10.78 13.30 -3.33
CA TRP A 93 -11.65 13.69 -2.23
C TRP A 93 -11.61 15.20 -2.00
N GLY A 94 -10.43 15.81 -2.12
CA GLY A 94 -10.26 17.25 -2.06
C GLY A 94 -10.36 17.83 -0.65
N ASN A 95 -9.86 19.06 -0.49
CA ASN A 95 -9.73 19.77 0.79
C ASN A 95 -8.91 19.01 1.85
N ILE A 96 -7.99 18.12 1.42
CA ILE A 96 -7.07 17.41 2.33
C ILE A 96 -5.65 17.95 2.13
N GLN A 97 -5.02 18.35 3.23
CA GLN A 97 -3.58 18.56 3.30
C GLN A 97 -2.92 17.33 3.91
N TYR A 98 -1.87 16.80 3.28
CA TYR A 98 -1.15 15.63 3.80
C TYR A 98 0.33 15.71 3.46
N GLY A 99 1.17 15.00 4.20
CA GLY A 99 2.60 14.99 3.93
C GLY A 99 3.43 14.29 5.00
N ILE A 100 4.73 14.28 4.73
CA ILE A 100 5.77 13.76 5.63
C ILE A 100 6.73 14.91 5.91
N ARG A 101 7.15 15.07 7.16
CA ARG A 101 8.14 16.05 7.60
C ARG A 101 9.17 15.34 8.45
N GLU A 102 10.44 15.48 8.09
CA GLU A 102 11.54 15.09 8.96
C GLU A 102 11.78 16.24 9.95
N LEU A 103 11.51 15.99 11.23
CA LEU A 103 11.59 17.01 12.28
C LEU A 103 13.02 17.17 12.77
N SER A 104 13.78 16.07 12.83
CA SER A 104 15.19 16.05 13.17
C SER A 104 15.86 14.80 12.63
N GLN A 105 17.17 14.89 12.38
CA GLN A 105 18.01 13.77 11.99
C GLN A 105 19.32 13.86 12.77
N GLU A 106 19.44 13.08 13.84
CA GLU A 106 20.58 13.16 14.77
C GLU A 106 20.87 11.78 15.37
N ASN A 107 22.10 11.54 15.82
CA ASN A 107 22.50 10.33 16.55
C ASN A 107 22.15 9.00 15.87
N GLY A 108 22.13 8.96 14.53
CA GLY A 108 21.80 7.76 13.76
C GLY A 108 20.30 7.41 13.77
N GLU A 109 19.43 8.39 13.99
CA GLU A 109 17.98 8.24 13.94
C GLU A 109 17.32 9.50 13.33
N SER A 110 16.21 9.30 12.62
CA SER A 110 15.34 10.39 12.15
C SER A 110 14.04 10.41 12.94
N THR A 111 13.65 11.58 13.45
CA THR A 111 12.29 11.81 13.96
C THR A 111 11.44 12.35 12.84
N VAL A 112 10.37 11.64 12.52
CA VAL A 112 9.55 11.90 11.34
C VAL A 112 8.09 12.06 11.75
N GLU A 113 7.43 13.06 11.19
CA GLU A 113 6.00 13.27 11.28
C GLU A 113 5.36 12.88 9.94
N ALA A 114 4.30 12.08 9.98
CA ALA A 114 3.38 11.91 8.87
C ALA A 114 1.99 12.41 9.29
N PHE A 115 1.33 13.17 8.41
CA PHE A 115 0.05 13.78 8.74
C PHE A 115 -0.92 13.79 7.56
N ALA A 116 -2.21 13.86 7.88
CA ALA A 116 -3.28 14.19 6.96
C ALA A 116 -4.33 15.03 7.71
N TRP A 117 -4.87 16.03 7.06
CA TRP A 117 -5.83 16.97 7.62
C TRP A 117 -6.87 17.31 6.58
N ASP A 118 -8.10 16.87 6.81
CA ASP A 118 -9.26 17.34 6.07
C ASP A 118 -9.64 18.73 6.58
N LEU A 119 -9.29 19.76 5.82
CA LEU A 119 -9.51 21.17 6.15
C LEU A 119 -11.01 21.53 6.17
N GLN A 120 -11.84 20.78 5.45
CA GLN A 120 -13.27 21.03 5.39
C GLN A 120 -13.98 20.52 6.67
N THR A 121 -13.70 19.29 7.10
CA THR A 121 -14.31 18.70 8.32
C THR A 121 -13.51 18.98 9.59
N ASN A 122 -12.27 19.46 9.43
CA ASN A 122 -11.27 19.63 10.48
C ASN A 122 -10.80 18.30 11.12
N THR A 123 -11.02 17.17 10.45
CA THR A 123 -10.50 15.86 10.90
C THR A 123 -9.00 15.78 10.63
N ARG A 124 -8.20 15.55 11.66
CA ARG A 124 -6.73 15.55 11.56
C ARG A 124 -6.14 14.28 12.16
N GLN A 125 -5.19 13.68 11.43
CA GLN A 125 -4.39 12.55 11.85
C GLN A 125 -2.92 12.94 11.80
N VAL A 126 -2.19 12.69 12.89
CA VAL A 126 -0.75 12.95 13.00
C VAL A 126 -0.08 11.73 13.63
N LYS A 127 1.04 11.30 13.06
CA LYS A 127 1.87 10.23 13.59
C LYS A 127 3.31 10.71 13.61
N VAL A 128 3.84 10.92 14.80
CA VAL A 128 5.26 11.16 15.03
C VAL A 128 5.91 9.82 15.37
N PHE A 129 7.01 9.48 14.71
CA PHE A 129 7.71 8.22 14.90
C PHE A 129 9.20 8.38 14.63
N GLN A 130 9.97 7.48 15.22
CA GLN A 130 11.41 7.42 15.08
C GLN A 130 11.80 6.35 14.08
N VAL A 131 12.82 6.64 13.27
CA VAL A 131 13.40 5.74 12.28
C VAL A 131 14.89 5.60 12.56
N PRO A 132 15.30 4.56 13.30
CA PRO A 132 16.71 4.25 13.46
C PRO A 132 17.34 4.00 12.08
N HIS A 133 18.53 4.54 11.82
CA HIS A 133 19.29 4.35 10.58
C HIS A 133 19.94 2.97 10.55
N ILE A 134 19.11 1.93 10.64
CA ILE A 134 19.51 0.54 10.74
C ILE A 134 18.67 -0.27 9.76
N ARG A 135 19.35 -1.02 8.89
CA ARG A 135 18.73 -1.99 8.00
C ARG A 135 18.83 -3.38 8.61
N TYR A 136 17.67 -3.98 8.88
CA TYR A 136 17.59 -5.36 9.34
C TYR A 136 17.54 -6.30 8.14
N THR A 137 18.40 -7.31 8.15
CA THR A 137 18.42 -8.38 7.15
C THR A 137 18.42 -9.74 7.85
N LYS A 138 18.19 -10.82 7.11
CA LYS A 138 18.32 -12.20 7.64
C LYS A 138 19.73 -12.48 8.18
N LYS A 139 20.75 -11.74 7.72
CA LYS A 139 22.15 -11.89 8.12
C LYS A 139 22.54 -11.02 9.33
N GLY A 140 21.62 -10.21 9.86
CA GLY A 140 21.86 -9.33 11.00
C GLY A 140 21.45 -7.88 10.74
N LYS A 141 21.88 -7.00 11.64
CA LYS A 141 21.64 -5.55 11.58
C LYS A 141 22.84 -4.82 10.98
N THR A 142 22.59 -3.90 10.06
CA THR A 142 23.62 -3.03 9.47
C THR A 142 23.24 -1.58 9.72
N VAL A 143 24.15 -0.81 10.30
CA VAL A 143 23.97 0.64 10.46
C VAL A 143 24.15 1.30 9.09
N LEU A 144 23.20 2.15 8.70
CA LEU A 144 23.25 2.91 7.47
C LEU A 144 24.02 4.20 7.71
N THR A 145 25.01 4.46 6.87
CA THR A 145 25.79 5.70 6.89
C THR A 145 25.69 6.48 5.58
N ASP A 146 25.28 5.82 4.50
CA ASP A 146 25.06 6.46 3.21
C ASP A 146 23.78 7.32 3.25
N PRO A 147 23.86 8.63 2.90
CA PRO A 147 22.72 9.53 2.95
C PRO A 147 21.52 9.10 2.09
N ARG A 148 21.77 8.44 0.95
CA ARG A 148 20.70 7.97 0.07
C ARG A 148 19.97 6.79 0.70
N ASP A 149 20.71 5.82 1.24
CA ASP A 149 20.13 4.69 1.96
C ASP A 149 19.27 5.14 3.16
N ILE A 150 19.74 6.16 3.90
CA ILE A 150 18.99 6.76 5.01
C ILE A 150 17.71 7.42 4.51
N TYR A 151 17.80 8.25 3.47
CA TYR A 151 16.64 8.91 2.87
C TYR A 151 15.60 7.90 2.39
N GLU A 152 16.02 6.87 1.65
CA GLU A 152 15.12 5.83 1.16
C GLU A 152 14.46 5.06 2.32
N LEU A 153 15.19 4.77 3.40
CA LEU A 153 14.63 4.13 4.61
C LEU A 153 13.57 5.03 5.28
N VAL A 154 13.87 6.30 5.47
CA VAL A 154 12.99 7.30 6.09
C VAL A 154 11.74 7.50 5.24
N ALA A 155 11.90 7.69 3.93
CA ALA A 155 10.79 7.84 2.98
C ALA A 155 9.86 6.62 2.98
N ASN A 156 10.41 5.41 2.98
CA ASN A 156 9.61 4.17 3.03
C ASN A 156 8.80 4.03 4.33
N ASN A 157 9.39 4.40 5.48
CA ASN A 157 8.67 4.39 6.75
C ASN A 157 7.61 5.50 6.80
N GLY A 158 7.94 6.69 6.31
CA GLY A 158 7.03 7.82 6.13
C GLY A 158 5.82 7.46 5.30
N ALA A 159 6.00 6.89 4.10
CA ALA A 159 4.92 6.51 3.20
C ALA A 159 3.90 5.56 3.88
N ARG A 160 4.36 4.62 4.71
CA ARG A 160 3.47 3.71 5.44
C ARG A 160 2.59 4.45 6.46
N ARG A 161 3.15 5.42 7.19
CA ARG A 161 2.39 6.21 8.18
C ARG A 161 1.52 7.26 7.50
N LEU A 162 2.01 7.91 6.45
CA LEU A 162 1.25 8.85 5.63
C LEU A 162 -0.01 8.19 5.09
N ARG A 163 0.12 6.98 4.52
CA ARG A 163 -1.01 6.18 4.09
C ARG A 163 -2.03 5.99 5.21
N ALA A 164 -1.58 5.62 6.41
CA ALA A 164 -2.47 5.43 7.55
C ALA A 164 -3.14 6.74 7.99
N CYS A 165 -2.46 7.88 7.90
CA CYS A 165 -3.05 9.18 8.19
C CYS A 165 -4.13 9.55 7.16
N ILE A 166 -3.85 9.38 5.87
CA ILE A 166 -4.82 9.66 4.78
C ILE A 166 -6.07 8.78 4.94
N LEU A 167 -5.89 7.47 5.12
CA LEU A 167 -7.01 6.55 5.33
C LEU A 167 -7.75 6.80 6.65
N GLY A 168 -7.12 7.48 7.62
CA GLY A 168 -7.74 7.85 8.88
C GLY A 168 -8.56 9.15 8.83
N VAL A 169 -8.48 9.93 7.75
CA VAL A 169 -9.31 11.13 7.53
C VAL A 169 -10.38 10.93 6.45
N ILE A 170 -10.23 9.91 5.59
CA ILE A 170 -11.22 9.54 4.56
C ILE A 170 -12.15 8.47 5.13
N PRO A 171 -13.49 8.56 4.92
CA PRO A 171 -14.43 7.51 5.32
C PRO A 171 -14.04 6.13 4.79
N GLY A 172 -14.21 5.09 5.61
CA GLY A 172 -13.76 3.73 5.29
C GLY A 172 -14.45 3.12 4.07
N ASP A 173 -15.74 3.39 3.92
CA ASP A 173 -16.58 2.97 2.78
C ASP A 173 -16.08 3.51 1.44
N VAL A 174 -15.57 4.75 1.41
CA VAL A 174 -14.93 5.33 0.22
C VAL A 174 -13.68 4.55 -0.18
N ALA A 175 -12.83 4.21 0.79
CA ALA A 175 -11.62 3.45 0.53
C ALA A 175 -11.93 2.01 0.09
N GLU A 176 -12.92 1.36 0.72
CA GLU A 176 -13.39 0.02 0.37
C GLU A 176 -13.95 -0.02 -1.05
N ALA A 177 -14.80 0.94 -1.40
CA ALA A 177 -15.38 1.03 -2.74
C ALA A 177 -14.32 1.31 -3.82
N ALA A 178 -13.29 2.11 -3.51
CA ALA A 178 -12.16 2.33 -4.41
C ALA A 178 -11.34 1.04 -4.63
N VAL A 179 -11.06 0.28 -3.57
CA VAL A 179 -10.39 -1.03 -3.68
C VAL A 179 -11.22 -2.01 -4.51
N HIS A 180 -12.54 -2.05 -4.28
CA HIS A 180 -13.44 -2.89 -5.05
C HIS A 180 -13.43 -2.52 -6.54
N GLN A 181 -13.51 -1.23 -6.86
CA GLN A 181 -13.45 -0.75 -8.25
C GLN A 181 -12.11 -1.12 -8.92
N CYS A 182 -10.98 -0.96 -8.24
CA CYS A 182 -9.69 -1.43 -8.75
C CYS A 182 -9.70 -2.95 -9.04
N SER A 183 -10.34 -3.75 -8.19
CA SER A 183 -10.49 -5.19 -8.44
C SER A 183 -11.32 -5.46 -9.71
N LEU A 184 -12.44 -4.77 -9.89
CA LEU A 184 -13.27 -4.88 -11.09
C LEU A 184 -12.49 -4.49 -12.35
N THR A 185 -11.71 -3.41 -12.28
CA THR A 185 -10.84 -2.95 -13.37
C THR A 185 -9.83 -4.03 -13.76
N LEU A 186 -9.16 -4.64 -12.80
CA LEU A 186 -8.22 -5.73 -13.09
C LEU A 186 -8.92 -6.94 -13.68
N GLN A 187 -10.13 -7.27 -13.22
CA GLN A 187 -10.91 -8.40 -13.74
C GLN A 187 -11.36 -8.15 -15.18
N ALA A 188 -11.84 -6.95 -15.49
CA ALA A 188 -12.26 -6.58 -16.84
C ALA A 188 -11.10 -6.62 -17.84
N ASN A 189 -9.87 -6.36 -17.39
CA ASN A 189 -8.66 -6.32 -18.23
C ASN A 189 -7.77 -7.58 -18.10
N ALA A 190 -8.26 -8.65 -17.45
CA ALA A 190 -7.48 -9.87 -17.32
C ALA A 190 -7.51 -10.66 -18.63
N ASP A 191 -6.34 -10.78 -19.28
CA ASP A 191 -6.15 -11.63 -20.44
C ASP A 191 -6.30 -13.13 -20.10
N THR A 192 -7.41 -13.73 -20.54
CA THR A 192 -7.73 -15.17 -20.43
C THR A 192 -7.47 -15.94 -21.72
N SER A 193 -6.72 -15.38 -22.68
CA SER A 193 -6.41 -16.08 -23.92
C SER A 193 -5.61 -17.37 -23.66
N PRO A 194 -5.76 -18.41 -24.51
CA PRO A 194 -4.99 -19.64 -24.37
C PRO A 194 -3.47 -19.41 -24.37
N GLU A 195 -3.00 -18.40 -25.11
CA GLU A 195 -1.59 -17.99 -25.15
C GLU A 195 -1.12 -17.39 -23.83
N ALA A 196 -1.91 -16.51 -23.22
CA ALA A 196 -1.61 -15.94 -21.91
C ALA A 196 -1.58 -17.00 -20.81
N LEU A 197 -2.52 -17.94 -20.85
CA LEU A 197 -2.55 -19.07 -19.93
C LEU A 197 -1.31 -19.96 -20.09
N LYS A 198 -0.91 -20.31 -21.31
CA LYS A 198 0.34 -21.07 -21.55
C LYS A 198 1.57 -20.36 -20.99
N LYS A 199 1.74 -19.06 -21.26
CA LYS A 199 2.85 -18.26 -20.71
C LYS A 199 2.83 -18.21 -19.19
N MET A 200 1.64 -18.17 -18.58
CA MET A 200 1.49 -18.23 -17.13
C MET A 200 1.93 -19.59 -16.59
N LEU A 201 1.53 -20.69 -17.22
CA LEU A 201 1.94 -22.04 -16.84
C LEU A 201 3.46 -22.25 -16.98
N GLU A 202 4.07 -21.78 -18.07
CA GLU A 202 5.52 -21.80 -18.26
C GLU A 202 6.25 -21.13 -17.09
N LYS A 203 5.82 -19.93 -16.73
CA LYS A 203 6.34 -19.20 -15.57
C LYS A 203 6.17 -19.93 -14.24
N PHE A 204 5.03 -20.59 -14.03
CA PHE A 204 4.79 -21.39 -12.83
C PHE A 204 5.60 -22.69 -12.81
N SER A 205 5.92 -23.25 -13.97
CA SER A 205 6.73 -24.47 -14.09
C SER A 205 8.16 -24.29 -13.58
N GLU A 206 8.71 -23.07 -13.66
CA GLU A 206 10.00 -22.69 -13.05
C GLU A 206 10.02 -22.92 -11.53
N PHE A 207 8.85 -22.93 -10.89
CA PHE A 207 8.67 -23.18 -9.45
C PHE A 207 8.16 -24.61 -9.16
N GLY A 208 8.16 -25.50 -10.15
CA GLY A 208 7.65 -26.87 -10.02
C GLY A 208 6.13 -26.97 -9.93
N VAL A 209 5.39 -25.91 -10.27
CA VAL A 209 3.93 -25.91 -10.28
C VAL A 209 3.43 -26.44 -11.63
N THR A 210 2.62 -27.50 -11.58
CA THR A 210 2.04 -28.16 -12.77
C THR A 210 0.65 -27.62 -13.09
N GLN A 211 0.17 -27.86 -14.32
CA GLN A 211 -1.18 -27.47 -14.73
C GLN A 211 -2.24 -28.02 -13.77
N LYS A 212 -2.12 -29.28 -13.36
CA LYS A 212 -3.07 -29.95 -12.48
C LYS A 212 -3.19 -29.29 -11.11
N MET A 213 -2.09 -28.75 -10.59
CA MET A 213 -2.08 -28.00 -9.33
C MET A 213 -2.84 -26.68 -9.46
N ILE A 214 -2.67 -25.99 -10.59
CA ILE A 214 -3.41 -24.76 -10.89
C ILE A 214 -4.91 -25.06 -11.02
N GLU A 215 -5.27 -26.11 -11.77
CA GLU A 215 -6.68 -26.55 -11.92
C GLU A 215 -7.32 -26.88 -10.57
N THR A 216 -6.59 -27.60 -9.71
CA THR A 216 -7.08 -27.98 -8.37
C THR A 216 -7.30 -26.74 -7.50
N ARG A 217 -6.37 -25.78 -7.53
CA ARG A 217 -6.50 -24.52 -6.78
C ARG A 217 -7.64 -23.65 -7.30
N CYS A 218 -7.78 -23.55 -8.62
CA CYS A 218 -8.84 -22.77 -9.25
C CYS A 218 -10.20 -23.49 -9.23
N GLN A 219 -10.25 -24.78 -8.90
CA GLN A 219 -11.46 -25.60 -8.96
C GLN A 219 -12.15 -25.54 -10.33
N CYS A 220 -11.37 -25.45 -11.40
CA CYS A 220 -11.85 -25.43 -12.77
C CYS A 220 -10.76 -25.98 -13.71
N ARG A 221 -11.17 -26.38 -14.92
CA ARG A 221 -10.23 -26.76 -15.97
C ARG A 221 -9.34 -25.57 -16.35
N PHE A 222 -8.12 -25.85 -16.81
CA PHE A 222 -7.13 -24.81 -17.11
C PHE A 222 -7.57 -23.87 -18.23
N ASP A 223 -8.26 -24.41 -19.24
CA ASP A 223 -8.89 -23.67 -20.35
C ASP A 223 -10.08 -22.79 -19.92
N SER A 224 -10.61 -23.04 -18.72
CA SER A 224 -11.82 -22.40 -18.18
C SER A 224 -11.51 -21.45 -17.01
N ILE A 225 -10.24 -21.07 -16.85
CA ILE A 225 -9.79 -20.14 -15.81
C ILE A 225 -10.43 -18.76 -16.03
N ARG A 226 -11.04 -18.24 -14.96
CA ARG A 226 -11.76 -16.96 -14.95
C ARG A 226 -10.81 -15.78 -14.69
N PRO A 227 -11.15 -14.55 -15.15
CA PRO A 227 -10.38 -13.34 -14.89
C PRO A 227 -9.92 -13.14 -13.44
N ALA A 228 -10.82 -13.35 -12.47
CA ALA A 228 -10.51 -13.23 -11.05
C ALA A 228 -9.41 -14.21 -10.60
N GLN A 229 -9.41 -15.43 -11.15
CA GLN A 229 -8.41 -16.46 -10.85
C GLN A 229 -7.06 -16.09 -11.46
N ILE A 230 -7.04 -15.52 -12.68
CA ILE A 230 -5.80 -15.01 -13.30
C ILE A 230 -5.12 -13.96 -12.41
N ILE A 231 -5.89 -13.03 -11.83
CA ILE A 231 -5.34 -12.02 -10.93
C ILE A 231 -4.77 -12.65 -9.66
N GLN A 232 -5.48 -13.62 -9.08
CA GLN A 232 -4.98 -14.36 -7.91
C GLN A 232 -3.68 -15.11 -8.25
N LEU A 233 -3.62 -15.77 -9.40
CA LEU A 233 -2.41 -16.46 -9.85
C LEU A 233 -1.26 -15.48 -10.10
N ARG A 234 -1.51 -14.30 -10.69
CA ARG A 234 -0.49 -13.25 -10.84
C ARG A 234 0.06 -12.81 -9.48
N LYS A 235 -0.80 -12.61 -8.47
CA LYS A 235 -0.37 -12.29 -7.09
C LYS A 235 0.52 -13.38 -6.50
N VAL A 236 0.12 -14.65 -6.65
CA VAL A 236 0.91 -15.80 -6.19
C VAL A 236 2.26 -15.85 -6.90
N TYR A 237 2.29 -15.68 -8.22
CA TYR A 237 3.52 -15.67 -9.00
C TYR A 237 4.49 -14.56 -8.55
N THR A 238 4.00 -13.34 -8.30
CA THR A 238 4.85 -12.25 -7.77
C THR A 238 5.44 -12.63 -6.41
N SER A 239 4.64 -13.22 -5.51
CA SER A 239 5.11 -13.69 -4.20
C SER A 239 6.20 -14.77 -4.31
N LEU A 240 6.07 -15.70 -5.27
CA LEU A 240 7.07 -16.73 -5.56
C LEU A 240 8.35 -16.12 -6.13
N LYS A 241 8.21 -15.25 -7.14
CA LYS A 241 9.33 -14.57 -7.81
C LYS A 241 10.17 -13.74 -6.83
N ASP A 242 9.51 -13.06 -5.89
CA ASP A 242 10.16 -12.24 -4.88
C ASP A 242 10.72 -13.07 -3.71
N GLY A 243 10.55 -14.40 -3.73
CA GLY A 243 11.03 -15.31 -2.68
C GLY A 243 10.32 -15.13 -1.33
N MET A 244 9.12 -14.53 -1.34
CA MET A 244 8.33 -14.27 -0.14
C MET A 244 7.55 -15.51 0.34
N SER A 245 7.34 -16.47 -0.56
CA SER A 245 6.65 -17.75 -0.32
C SER A 245 7.22 -18.85 -1.23
N ILE A 246 6.93 -20.10 -0.92
CA ILE A 246 7.27 -21.26 -1.78
C ILE A 246 6.01 -21.84 -2.44
N ALA A 247 6.18 -22.64 -3.49
CA ALA A 247 5.06 -23.24 -4.22
C ALA A 247 4.13 -24.07 -3.31
N ALA A 248 4.70 -24.76 -2.31
CA ALA A 248 3.97 -25.57 -1.34
C ALA A 248 3.04 -24.76 -0.41
N ASP A 249 3.24 -23.44 -0.29
CA ASP A 249 2.36 -22.57 0.49
C ASP A 249 1.01 -22.33 -0.22
N TRP A 250 0.99 -22.51 -1.55
CA TRP A 250 -0.13 -22.13 -2.41
C TRP A 250 -0.79 -23.31 -3.11
N PHE A 251 -0.01 -24.35 -3.41
CA PHE A 251 -0.41 -25.50 -4.20
C PHE A 251 -0.15 -26.80 -3.45
N ASP A 252 -1.05 -27.77 -3.62
CA ASP A 252 -0.83 -29.11 -3.09
C ASP A 252 0.23 -29.83 -3.93
N MET A 253 1.41 -30.03 -3.35
CA MET A 253 2.54 -30.68 -4.02
C MET A 253 2.34 -32.17 -4.27
N ASN A 254 1.35 -32.80 -3.62
CA ASN A 254 1.04 -34.22 -3.77
C ASN A 254 0.01 -34.52 -4.87
N THR A 255 -0.55 -33.49 -5.52
CA THR A 255 -1.62 -33.67 -6.52
C THR A 255 -1.18 -34.47 -7.76
N GLY A 256 0.11 -34.48 -8.09
CA GLY A 256 0.67 -35.37 -9.12
C GLY A 256 0.60 -36.85 -8.72
N SER A 257 1.01 -37.14 -7.48
CA SER A 257 1.10 -38.50 -6.93
C SER A 257 -0.25 -39.17 -6.68
N GLN A 258 -1.26 -38.43 -6.21
CA GLN A 258 -2.56 -39.02 -5.88
C GLN A 258 -3.36 -39.45 -7.12
N ALA A 259 -3.26 -38.71 -8.22
CA ALA A 259 -4.00 -39.04 -9.43
C ALA A 259 -3.35 -40.17 -10.24
N GLU A 260 -2.02 -40.29 -10.21
CA GLU A 260 -1.31 -41.46 -10.73
C GLU A 260 -1.73 -42.71 -9.96
N LYS A 261 -1.76 -42.65 -8.61
CA LYS A 261 -2.27 -43.75 -7.78
C LYS A 261 -3.74 -44.09 -8.05
N LEU A 262 -4.60 -43.09 -8.28
CA LEU A 262 -6.01 -43.33 -8.61
C LEU A 262 -6.17 -44.00 -9.98
N ASN A 263 -5.41 -43.56 -10.98
CA ASN A 263 -5.42 -44.16 -12.31
C ASN A 263 -4.84 -45.58 -12.31
N GLU A 264 -3.78 -45.85 -11.53
CA GLU A 264 -3.27 -47.20 -11.31
C GLU A 264 -4.32 -48.10 -10.67
N LEU A 265 -5.04 -47.62 -9.64
CA LEU A 265 -6.10 -48.38 -8.97
C LEU A 265 -7.30 -48.68 -9.89
N VAL A 266 -7.64 -47.78 -10.80
CA VAL A 266 -8.72 -47.98 -11.78
C VAL A 266 -8.29 -48.94 -12.88
N ASN A 267 -7.09 -48.79 -13.43
CA ASN A 267 -6.55 -49.69 -14.45
C ASN A 267 -6.37 -51.13 -13.91
N THR A 268 -5.93 -51.28 -12.66
CA THR A 268 -5.83 -52.61 -12.02
C THR A 268 -7.20 -53.28 -11.85
N LYS A 269 -8.26 -52.49 -11.58
CA LYS A 269 -9.64 -53.00 -11.50
C LYS A 269 -10.20 -53.41 -12.86
N GLU A 270 -9.90 -52.68 -13.93
CA GLU A 270 -10.33 -53.03 -15.29
C GLU A 270 -9.64 -54.31 -15.80
N GLN A 271 -8.34 -54.48 -15.55
CA GLN A 271 -7.60 -55.70 -15.87
C GLN A 271 -8.10 -56.93 -15.09
N SER A 272 -8.50 -56.76 -13.83
CA SER A 272 -9.08 -57.83 -13.02
C SER A 272 -10.48 -58.26 -13.48
N LYS A 273 -11.25 -57.36 -14.11
CA LYS A 273 -12.56 -57.68 -14.69
C LYS A 273 -12.43 -58.41 -16.03
N SER A 274 -11.46 -58.04 -16.87
CA SER A 274 -11.23 -58.74 -18.14
C SER A 274 -10.72 -60.18 -17.96
N GLN A 275 -9.99 -60.47 -16.89
CA GLN A 275 -9.50 -61.83 -16.58
C GLN A 275 -10.54 -62.75 -15.90
N ALA A 276 -11.67 -62.21 -15.43
CA ALA A 276 -12.74 -62.99 -14.81
C ALA A 276 -13.88 -63.36 -15.78
N THR A 277 -13.74 -63.05 -17.07
CA THR A 277 -14.77 -63.27 -18.11
C THR A 277 -14.31 -64.21 -19.24
N GLU A 278 -13.16 -64.88 -19.09
CA GLU A 278 -12.73 -66.04 -19.87
C GLU A 278 -12.78 -67.30 -18.99
#